data_AF-A0A0H2YEH6-F1
#
_entry.id   AF-A0A0H2YEH6-F1
#
_cell.length_a   1.000
_cell.length_b   1.000
_cell.length_c   1.000
_cell.angle_alpha   90.00
_cell.angle_beta   90.00
_cell.angle_gamma   90.00
#
_symmetry.space_group_name_H-M   'P 1'
#
loop_
_entity.id
_entity.type
_entity.pdbx_description
1 polymer ?
#
loop_
_entity_poly.entity_id
_entity_poly.type
_entity_poly.pdbx_seq_one_letter_code
_entity_poly.pdbx_strand_id
1 'polypeptide(L)'
;MSLLTHFDQPVVEAQYAFRRILKALSEPGVQVTLPHSTGWQPLNPATTSVLLTLADQETPLYLDSQIASEGVQHNLRFHTGAPLTADLATACFAVLGNELTEVQLATCPPGNELSPEQSVTVIIQVDSLNRGRLCAYTAPVLNRTALFHRNCLSL
;
A
#
# COMPACT_ATOMS: atom_id res chain seq x y z
N MET A 1 -24.04 8.05 -3.95
CA MET A 1 -22.68 7.49 -4.00
C MET A 1 -22.45 6.90 -5.38
N SER A 2 -21.40 7.32 -6.08
CA SER A 2 -21.06 6.80 -7.42
C SER A 2 -20.04 5.68 -7.30
N LEU A 3 -20.23 4.61 -8.06
CA LEU A 3 -19.17 3.65 -8.31
C LEU A 3 -18.13 4.30 -9.22
N LEU A 4 -16.87 4.12 -8.86
CA LEU A 4 -15.70 4.52 -9.65
C LEU A 4 -15.26 3.32 -10.48
N THR A 5 -14.63 3.61 -11.62
CA THR A 5 -14.10 2.58 -12.52
C THR A 5 -12.97 1.80 -11.85
N HIS A 6 -12.88 0.51 -12.15
CA HIS A 6 -11.74 -0.33 -11.77
C HIS A 6 -10.90 -0.64 -13.01
N PHE A 7 -10.05 -1.67 -12.98
CA PHE A 7 -9.38 -2.23 -14.17
C PHE A 7 -10.35 -2.45 -15.34
N ASP A 8 -9.98 -2.00 -16.54
CA ASP A 8 -10.73 -2.24 -17.77
C ASP A 8 -10.64 -3.72 -18.18
N GLN A 9 -9.50 -4.35 -17.88
CA GLN A 9 -9.27 -5.79 -18.09
C GLN A 9 -8.89 -6.46 -16.76
N PRO A 10 -9.88 -6.71 -15.86
CA PRO A 10 -9.68 -7.15 -14.48
C PRO A 10 -8.55 -8.17 -14.29
N VAL A 11 -8.62 -9.28 -15.03
CA VAL A 11 -7.70 -10.41 -14.87
C VAL A 11 -6.30 -10.07 -15.36
N VAL A 12 -6.19 -9.47 -16.55
CA VAL A 12 -4.90 -9.17 -17.18
C VAL A 12 -4.17 -8.08 -16.40
N GLU A 13 -4.88 -7.03 -16.00
CA GLU A 13 -4.32 -5.90 -15.28
C GLU A 13 -3.98 -6.23 -13.83
N ALA A 14 -4.81 -7.01 -13.12
CA ALA A 14 -4.48 -7.49 -11.79
C ALA A 14 -3.23 -8.39 -11.81
N GLN A 15 -3.13 -9.32 -12.76
CA GLN A 15 -1.93 -10.16 -12.90
C GLN A 15 -0.69 -9.34 -13.25
N TYR A 16 -0.82 -8.34 -14.11
CA TYR A 16 0.28 -7.43 -14.44
C TYR A 16 0.71 -6.64 -13.19
N ALA A 17 -0.24 -6.02 -12.48
CA ALA A 17 0.01 -5.30 -11.25
C ALA A 17 0.68 -6.20 -10.20
N PHE A 18 0.20 -7.42 -10.01
CA PHE A 18 0.77 -8.39 -9.07
C PHE A 18 2.25 -8.65 -9.35
N ARG A 19 2.63 -8.91 -10.61
CA ARG A 19 4.04 -9.12 -10.99
C ARG A 19 4.92 -7.89 -10.72
N ARG A 20 4.37 -6.68 -10.91
CA ARG A 20 5.08 -5.43 -10.63
C ARG A 20 5.26 -5.20 -9.13
N ILE A 21 4.22 -5.46 -8.34
CA ILE A 21 4.26 -5.40 -6.87
C ILE A 21 5.28 -6.40 -6.34
N LEU A 22 5.24 -7.65 -6.80
CA LEU A 22 6.19 -8.68 -6.41
C LEU A 22 7.63 -8.28 -6.72
N LYS A 23 7.88 -7.69 -7.90
CA LYS A 23 9.22 -7.17 -8.25
C LYS A 23 9.69 -6.08 -7.28
N ALA A 24 8.82 -5.14 -6.92
CA ALA A 24 9.17 -4.07 -5.98
C ALA A 24 9.46 -4.60 -4.57
N LEU A 25 8.72 -5.63 -4.13
CA LEU A 25 8.94 -6.27 -2.83
C LEU A 25 10.20 -7.16 -2.82
N SER A 26 10.48 -7.88 -3.91
CA SER A 26 11.65 -8.75 -4.02
C SER A 26 12.96 -8.00 -4.28
N GLU A 27 12.88 -6.80 -4.86
CA GLU A 27 14.03 -5.95 -5.16
C GLU A 27 13.85 -4.56 -4.49
N PRO A 28 14.07 -4.44 -3.17
CA PRO A 28 13.87 -3.19 -2.45
C PRO A 28 14.60 -2.00 -3.08
N GLY A 29 13.89 -0.90 -3.28
CA GLY A 29 14.39 0.32 -3.93
C GLY A 29 14.14 0.38 -5.45
N VAL A 30 13.67 -0.70 -6.08
CA VAL A 30 13.23 -0.64 -7.48
C VAL A 30 11.86 0.03 -7.58
N GLN A 31 11.80 1.14 -8.32
CA GLN A 31 10.55 1.80 -8.67
C GLN A 31 9.84 1.06 -9.81
N VAL A 32 8.52 0.85 -9.65
CA VAL A 32 7.68 0.20 -10.65
C VAL A 32 6.46 1.05 -10.98
N THR A 33 6.03 1.00 -12.24
CA THR A 33 4.76 1.58 -12.69
C THR A 33 3.67 0.52 -12.68
N LEU A 34 2.49 0.88 -12.18
CA LEU A 34 1.26 0.09 -12.14
C LEU A 34 0.27 0.57 -13.23
N PRO A 35 -0.68 -0.29 -13.68
CA PRO A 35 -1.46 -0.02 -14.90
C PRO A 35 -2.50 1.10 -14.75
N HIS A 36 -2.93 1.43 -13.53
CA HIS A 36 -3.98 2.42 -13.33
C HIS A 36 -3.41 3.85 -13.29
N SER A 37 -3.94 4.75 -14.14
CA SER A 37 -3.53 6.16 -14.17
C SER A 37 -4.37 7.07 -13.29
N THR A 38 -5.58 6.66 -12.91
CA THR A 38 -6.56 7.51 -12.19
C THR A 38 -7.01 6.85 -10.89
N GLY A 39 -6.39 7.17 -9.76
CA GLY A 39 -6.79 6.60 -8.46
C GLY A 39 -8.16 7.06 -7.97
N TRP A 40 -8.75 6.30 -7.05
CA TRP A 40 -9.98 6.68 -6.36
C TRP A 40 -9.69 7.75 -5.31
N GLN A 41 -9.57 9.00 -5.74
CA GLN A 41 -9.23 10.13 -4.88
C GLN A 41 -10.00 10.09 -3.55
N PRO A 42 -9.32 10.23 -2.39
CA PRO A 42 -7.90 10.60 -2.19
C PRO A 42 -6.87 9.46 -2.35
N LEU A 43 -7.26 8.24 -2.74
CA LEU A 43 -6.30 7.20 -3.08
C LEU A 43 -5.58 7.56 -4.38
N ASN A 44 -4.26 7.47 -4.35
CA ASN A 44 -3.43 7.63 -5.54
C ASN A 44 -3.59 6.39 -6.45
N PRO A 45 -3.24 6.50 -7.74
CA PRO A 45 -3.44 5.40 -8.69
C PRO A 45 -2.68 4.11 -8.34
N ALA A 46 -1.50 4.24 -7.72
CA ALA A 46 -0.70 3.09 -7.31
C ALA A 46 -1.36 2.34 -6.14
N THR A 47 -1.79 3.05 -5.11
CA THR A 47 -2.51 2.49 -3.95
C THR A 47 -3.79 1.81 -4.40
N THR A 48 -4.58 2.46 -5.27
CA THR A 48 -5.79 1.84 -5.84
C THR A 48 -5.45 0.54 -6.57
N SER A 49 -4.40 0.53 -7.40
CA SER A 49 -3.96 -0.69 -8.10
C SER A 49 -3.54 -1.80 -7.14
N VAL A 50 -2.82 -1.47 -6.07
CA VAL A 50 -2.38 -2.44 -5.06
C VAL A 50 -3.59 -3.07 -4.37
N LEU A 51 -4.54 -2.25 -3.90
CA LEU A 51 -5.74 -2.74 -3.20
C LEU A 51 -6.64 -3.57 -4.13
N LEU A 52 -6.83 -3.15 -5.38
CA LEU A 52 -7.58 -3.93 -6.37
C LEU A 52 -6.93 -5.28 -6.71
N THR A 53 -5.63 -5.43 -6.45
CA THR A 53 -4.87 -6.64 -6.79
C THR A 53 -4.73 -7.59 -5.60
N LEU A 54 -4.57 -7.05 -4.40
CA LEU A 54 -4.20 -7.83 -3.20
C LEU A 54 -5.29 -7.90 -2.13
N ALA A 55 -6.22 -6.94 -2.09
CA ALA A 55 -7.26 -6.93 -1.08
C ALA A 55 -8.44 -7.81 -1.52
N ASP A 56 -8.94 -8.57 -0.57
CA ASP A 56 -10.10 -9.44 -0.68
C ASP A 56 -10.87 -9.52 0.66
N GLN A 57 -11.90 -10.36 0.71
CA GLN A 57 -12.78 -10.55 1.87
C GLN A 57 -12.07 -11.06 3.14
N GLU A 58 -10.89 -11.63 3.02
CA GLU A 58 -10.11 -12.19 4.14
C GLU A 58 -9.05 -11.21 4.65
N THR A 59 -8.94 -10.03 4.04
CA THR A 59 -7.88 -9.05 4.34
C THR A 59 -8.46 -7.73 4.89
N PRO A 60 -8.63 -7.60 6.22
CA PRO A 60 -9.06 -6.34 6.82
C PRO A 60 -8.17 -5.16 6.45
N LEU A 61 -8.80 -4.06 6.03
CA LEU A 61 -8.14 -2.82 5.62
C LEU A 61 -8.34 -1.72 6.65
N TYR A 62 -7.24 -1.16 7.14
CA TYR A 62 -7.25 0.12 7.86
C TYR A 62 -6.99 1.27 6.88
N LEU A 63 -7.80 2.33 6.98
CA LEU A 63 -7.63 3.55 6.21
C LEU A 63 -7.43 4.71 7.19
N ASP A 64 -6.36 5.48 6.97
CA ASP A 64 -6.17 6.72 7.70
C ASP A 64 -7.32 7.70 7.46
N SER A 65 -7.63 8.51 8.46
CA SER A 65 -8.74 9.46 8.49
C SER A 65 -8.76 10.42 7.29
N GLN A 66 -7.58 10.84 6.81
CA GLN A 66 -7.41 11.71 5.64
C GLN A 66 -7.79 11.02 4.32
N ILE A 67 -7.79 9.68 4.30
CA ILE A 67 -8.00 8.84 3.12
C ILE A 67 -9.39 8.22 3.12
N ALA A 68 -9.96 7.97 4.30
CA ALA A 68 -11.19 7.23 4.54
C ALA A 68 -12.49 7.97 4.14
N SER A 69 -12.54 8.55 2.93
CA SER A 69 -13.77 9.14 2.39
C SER A 69 -14.86 8.09 2.13
N GLU A 70 -16.13 8.48 2.23
CA GLU A 70 -17.25 7.57 1.95
C GLU A 70 -17.17 6.93 0.55
N GLY A 71 -16.73 7.69 -0.45
CA GLY A 71 -16.54 7.21 -1.81
C GLY A 71 -15.49 6.10 -1.89
N VAL A 72 -14.35 6.28 -1.23
CA VAL A 72 -13.29 5.27 -1.15
C VAL A 72 -13.77 4.03 -0.43
N GLN A 73 -14.39 4.18 0.75
CA GLN A 73 -14.88 3.06 1.53
C GLN A 73 -15.91 2.22 0.76
N HIS A 74 -16.84 2.89 0.07
CA HIS A 74 -17.85 2.23 -0.74
C HIS A 74 -17.23 1.48 -1.92
N ASN A 75 -16.29 2.08 -2.64
CA ASN A 75 -15.63 1.45 -3.79
C ASN A 75 -14.74 0.28 -3.38
N LEU A 76 -14.03 0.37 -2.26
CA LEU A 76 -13.24 -0.75 -1.73
C LEU A 76 -14.15 -1.94 -1.40
N ARG A 77 -15.20 -1.72 -0.60
CA ARG A 77 -16.14 -2.78 -0.24
C ARG A 77 -16.79 -3.41 -1.48
N PHE A 78 -17.16 -2.61 -2.47
CA PHE A 78 -17.81 -3.11 -3.68
C PHE A 78 -16.87 -3.91 -4.58
N HIS A 79 -15.67 -3.40 -4.85
CA HIS A 79 -14.76 -3.99 -5.84
C HIS A 79 -13.86 -5.09 -5.27
N THR A 80 -13.52 -5.04 -3.98
CA THR A 80 -12.62 -6.03 -3.34
C THR A 80 -13.34 -6.91 -2.33
N GLY A 81 -14.47 -6.47 -1.78
CA GLY A 81 -15.14 -7.17 -0.68
C GLY A 81 -14.40 -7.07 0.66
N ALA A 82 -13.30 -6.33 0.72
CA ALA A 82 -12.45 -6.29 1.91
C ALA A 82 -13.15 -5.61 3.10
N PRO A 83 -13.12 -6.22 4.30
CA PRO A 83 -13.66 -5.61 5.49
C PRO A 83 -12.82 -4.39 5.88
N LEU A 84 -13.49 -3.30 6.29
CA LEU A 84 -12.80 -2.11 6.80
C LEU A 84 -12.73 -2.19 8.33
N THR A 85 -11.55 -1.98 8.89
CA THR A 85 -11.33 -1.95 10.34
C THR A 85 -10.88 -0.56 10.80
N ALA A 86 -11.37 -0.15 11.97
CA ALA A 86 -10.90 1.05 12.65
C ALA A 86 -9.66 0.78 13.53
N ASP A 87 -9.34 -0.49 13.77
CA ASP A 87 -8.23 -0.93 14.60
C ASP A 87 -7.08 -1.44 13.73
N LEU A 88 -5.96 -0.70 13.76
CA LEU A 88 -4.74 -1.02 13.05
C LEU A 88 -4.14 -2.38 13.48
N ALA A 89 -4.37 -2.81 14.73
CA ALA A 89 -3.88 -4.08 15.25
C ALA A 89 -4.53 -5.30 14.59
N THR A 90 -5.67 -5.11 13.93
CA THR A 90 -6.43 -6.19 13.24
C THR A 90 -6.31 -6.13 11.72
N ALA A 91 -5.54 -5.17 11.19
CA ALA A 91 -5.44 -4.92 9.76
C ALA A 91 -4.41 -5.84 9.08
N CYS A 92 -4.76 -6.38 7.92
CA CYS A 92 -3.81 -7.02 7.01
C CYS A 92 -3.11 -5.98 6.13
N PHE A 93 -3.83 -4.93 5.71
CA PHE A 93 -3.23 -3.77 5.06
C PHE A 93 -3.63 -2.47 5.76
N ALA A 94 -2.67 -1.56 5.88
CA ALA A 94 -2.89 -0.21 6.38
C ALA A 94 -2.51 0.81 5.31
N VAL A 95 -3.46 1.65 4.92
CA VAL A 95 -3.22 2.75 3.97
C VAL A 95 -3.08 4.06 4.75
N LEU A 96 -1.88 4.62 4.72
CA LEU A 96 -1.50 5.79 5.50
C LEU A 96 -1.12 6.97 4.58
N GLY A 97 -1.43 8.18 5.04
CA GLY A 97 -1.09 9.42 4.33
C GLY A 97 0.38 9.81 4.47
N ASN A 98 0.73 10.98 3.91
CA ASN A 98 2.06 11.55 4.00
C ASN A 98 2.37 12.12 5.40
N GLU A 99 1.35 12.36 6.23
CA GLU A 99 1.48 12.84 7.63
C GLU A 99 1.50 11.67 8.64
N LEU A 100 2.29 10.66 8.34
CA LEU A 100 2.39 9.46 9.17
C LEU A 100 3.11 9.76 10.51
N THR A 101 2.58 9.21 11.60
CA THR A 101 3.13 9.35 12.96
C THR A 101 3.89 8.12 13.42
N GLU A 102 4.86 8.31 14.32
CA GLU A 102 5.57 7.19 14.97
C GLU A 102 4.61 6.23 15.68
N VAL A 103 3.57 6.78 16.32
CA VAL A 103 2.57 6.00 17.05
C VAL A 103 1.80 5.06 16.12
N GLN A 104 1.42 5.53 14.93
CA GLN A 104 0.77 4.68 13.92
C GLN A 104 1.69 3.53 13.50
N LEU A 105 2.97 3.80 13.19
CA LEU A 105 3.90 2.72 12.84
C LEU A 105 4.19 1.77 14.00
N ALA A 106 4.25 2.26 15.24
CA ALA A 106 4.48 1.43 16.41
C ALA A 106 3.26 0.55 16.76
N THR A 107 2.06 0.95 16.32
CA THR A 107 0.82 0.19 16.53
C THR A 107 0.63 -0.89 15.44
N CYS A 108 1.32 -0.79 14.32
CA CYS A 108 1.29 -1.79 13.25
C CYS A 108 1.80 -3.14 13.78
N PRO A 109 1.00 -4.22 13.74
CA PRO A 109 1.45 -5.53 14.20
C PRO A 109 2.60 -6.03 13.30
N PRO A 110 3.79 -6.32 13.86
CA PRO A 110 4.92 -6.82 13.07
C PRO A 110 4.84 -8.32 12.77
N GLY A 111 3.75 -8.99 13.18
CA GLY A 111 3.70 -10.46 13.25
C GLY A 111 4.57 -10.98 14.40
N ASN A 112 4.83 -12.29 14.41
CA ASN A 112 5.75 -12.91 15.35
C ASN A 112 6.54 -14.05 14.68
N GLU A 113 7.50 -14.66 15.37
CA GLU A 113 8.35 -15.72 14.80
C GLU A 113 7.57 -16.96 14.32
N LEU A 114 6.47 -17.30 15.00
CA LEU A 114 5.63 -18.44 14.67
C LEU A 114 4.57 -18.11 13.61
N SER A 115 4.22 -16.83 13.49
CA SER A 115 3.20 -16.31 12.58
C SER A 115 3.65 -14.98 11.96
N PRO A 116 4.69 -14.97 11.12
CA PRO A 116 5.17 -13.76 10.45
C PRO A 116 4.16 -13.21 9.42
N GLU A 117 3.27 -14.07 8.92
CA GLU A 117 2.17 -13.71 8.03
C GLU A 117 1.10 -12.83 8.68
N GLN A 118 1.07 -12.76 10.01
CA GLN A 118 0.19 -11.86 10.77
C GLN A 118 0.72 -10.41 10.83
N SER A 119 1.79 -10.12 10.09
CA SER A 119 2.29 -8.75 9.94
C SER A 119 1.37 -7.91 9.05
N VAL A 120 1.23 -6.64 9.40
CA VAL A 120 0.50 -5.69 8.55
C VAL A 120 1.39 -5.21 7.40
N THR A 121 0.84 -5.19 6.18
CA THR A 121 1.47 -4.53 5.05
C THR A 121 1.06 -3.06 5.02
N VAL A 122 2.03 -2.17 5.25
CA VAL A 122 1.79 -0.71 5.28
C VAL A 122 2.01 -0.10 3.89
N ILE A 123 0.98 0.57 3.36
CA ILE A 123 1.01 1.29 2.10
C ILE A 123 0.96 2.80 2.41
N ILE A 124 2.07 3.50 2.15
CA ILE A 124 2.22 4.93 2.45
C ILE A 124 2.09 5.74 1.17
N GLN A 125 1.14 6.68 1.14
CA GLN A 125 1.03 7.64 0.05
C GLN A 125 1.96 8.83 0.31
N VAL A 126 2.92 9.05 -0.60
CA VAL A 126 3.87 10.17 -0.52
C VAL A 126 3.76 11.07 -1.75
N ASP A 127 4.06 12.36 -1.59
CA ASP A 127 4.00 13.34 -2.68
C ASP A 127 5.06 13.09 -3.77
N SER A 128 6.19 12.47 -3.40
CA SER A 128 7.28 12.18 -4.33
C SER A 128 8.20 11.09 -3.83
N LEU A 129 8.61 10.20 -4.74
CA LEU A 129 9.63 9.17 -4.50
C LEU A 129 11.07 9.64 -4.80
N ASN A 130 11.23 10.86 -5.33
CA ASN A 130 12.50 11.35 -5.89
C ASN A 130 13.00 12.67 -5.26
N ARG A 131 12.23 13.28 -4.36
CA ARG A 131 12.57 14.60 -3.76
C ARG A 131 13.05 14.52 -2.31
N GLY A 132 13.15 13.32 -1.75
CA GLY A 132 13.62 13.09 -0.39
C GLY A 132 15.14 13.02 -0.22
N ARG A 133 15.62 12.73 0.99
CA ARG A 133 17.03 12.47 1.27
C ARG A 133 17.45 11.13 0.67
N LEU A 134 18.55 11.11 -0.07
CA LEU A 134 19.13 9.87 -0.58
C LEU A 134 19.52 8.95 0.59
N CYS A 135 18.96 7.75 0.59
CA CYS A 135 19.28 6.68 1.51
C CYS A 135 19.79 5.48 0.71
N ALA A 136 20.84 4.85 1.22
CA ALA A 136 21.36 3.60 0.70
C ALA A 136 20.83 2.45 1.56
N TYR A 137 20.24 1.45 0.93
CA TYR A 137 19.89 0.19 1.57
C TYR A 137 20.63 -0.95 0.88
N THR A 138 21.35 -1.72 1.66
CA THR A 138 22.01 -2.94 1.19
C THR A 138 21.18 -4.11 1.68
N ALA A 139 20.50 -4.80 0.76
CA ALA A 139 19.73 -5.99 1.14
C ALA A 139 20.70 -7.12 1.51
N PRO A 140 20.54 -7.77 2.68
CA PRO A 140 21.48 -8.79 3.16
C PRO A 140 21.69 -9.95 2.17
N VAL A 141 20.65 -10.28 1.40
CA VAL A 141 20.65 -11.45 0.49
C VAL A 141 21.03 -11.09 -0.95
N LEU A 142 20.86 -9.84 -1.38
CA LEU A 142 21.05 -9.44 -2.78
C LEU A 142 22.44 -8.89 -3.11
N ASN A 143 23.30 -8.63 -2.11
CA ASN A 143 24.62 -8.02 -2.27
C ASN A 143 24.60 -6.79 -3.22
N ARG A 144 23.45 -6.09 -3.26
CA ARG A 144 23.19 -4.90 -4.06
C ARG A 144 22.76 -3.79 -3.12
N THR A 145 23.38 -2.63 -3.31
CA THR A 145 22.97 -1.40 -2.66
C THR A 145 21.97 -0.68 -3.56
N ALA A 146 20.75 -0.52 -3.08
CA ALA A 146 19.74 0.30 -3.72
C ALA A 146 19.77 1.71 -3.12
N LEU A 147 19.74 2.72 -3.97
CA LEU A 147 19.57 4.11 -3.58
C LEU A 147 18.10 4.50 -3.76
N PHE A 148 17.48 5.04 -2.72
CA PHE A 148 16.14 5.61 -2.82
C PHE A 148 16.07 6.94 -2.07
N HIS A 149 15.16 7.82 -2.47
CA HIS A 149 14.96 9.09 -1.78
C HIS A 149 13.89 8.89 -0.69
N ARG A 150 14.30 8.97 0.57
CA ARG A 150 13.38 8.96 1.71
C ARG A 150 12.85 10.38 1.89
N ASN A 151 11.56 10.62 1.63
CA ASN A 151 10.93 11.85 2.10
C ASN A 151 11.07 11.83 3.62
N CYS A 152 11.97 12.65 4.17
CA CYS A 152 12.14 12.77 5.59
C CYS A 152 10.87 13.43 6.13
N LEU A 153 9.90 12.62 6.56
CA LEU A 153 9.31 12.88 7.87
C LEU A 153 10.49 12.79 8.84
N SER A 154 10.87 13.93 9.40
CA SER A 154 11.74 13.98 10.56
C SER A 154 10.99 13.26 11.69
N LEU A 155 11.20 11.95 11.79
CA LEU A 155 10.98 11.20 13.02
C LEU A 155 12.21 11.48 13.88
#